data_AF-A0A0K2TSC4-F1
#
_entry.id   AF-A0A0K2TSC4-F1
#
_cell.length_a   1.000
_cell.length_b   1.000
_cell.length_c   1.000
_cell.angle_alpha   90.00
_cell.angle_beta   90.00
_cell.angle_gamma   90.00
#
_symmetry.space_group_name_H-M   'P 1'
#
loop_
_entity.id
_entity.type
_entity.pdbx_description
1 polymer ?
#
loop_
_entity_poly.entity_id
_entity_poly.type
_entity_poly.pdbx_seq_one_letter_code
_entity_poly.pdbx_strand_id
1 'polypeptide(L)'
;MKSLLVLLILFQLDSSFAKRNRACTTALGIRCIFPFIYKGQRYSSCTNVDSRNGRFWCPIFLNRDGVFPERSLNFGYCRRNCLRQKRPDQS
;
A
#
# COMPACT_ATOMS: atom_id res chain seq x y z
N MET A 1 -28.85 -4.02 -32.61
CA MET A 1 -27.81 -2.97 -32.45
C MET A 1 -27.70 -2.41 -31.02
N LYS A 2 -27.92 -3.24 -29.98
CA LYS A 2 -27.80 -2.82 -28.56
C LYS A 2 -26.68 -3.56 -27.81
N SER A 3 -26.07 -4.58 -28.42
CA SER A 3 -25.09 -5.47 -27.77
C SER A 3 -23.63 -4.95 -27.79
N LEU A 4 -23.27 -4.14 -28.79
CA LEU A 4 -21.92 -3.55 -28.88
C LEU A 4 -21.75 -2.37 -27.91
N LEU A 5 -22.82 -1.62 -27.67
CA LEU A 5 -22.85 -0.51 -26.71
C LEU A 5 -22.67 -1.01 -25.26
N VAL A 6 -23.19 -2.20 -24.94
CA VAL A 6 -23.06 -2.83 -23.61
C VAL A 6 -21.61 -3.26 -23.33
N LEU A 7 -20.88 -3.79 -24.32
CA LEU A 7 -19.46 -4.16 -24.18
C LEU A 7 -18.56 -2.94 -23.93
N LEU A 8 -18.87 -1.81 -24.56
CA LEU A 8 -18.15 -0.54 -24.33
C LEU A 8 -18.45 0.02 -22.93
N ILE A 9 -19.67 -0.13 -22.42
CA ILE A 9 -20.03 0.28 -21.05
C ILE A 9 -19.33 -0.61 -20.01
N LEU A 10 -19.21 -1.92 -20.25
CA LEU A 10 -18.48 -2.84 -19.36
C LEU A 10 -16.97 -2.55 -19.31
N PHE A 11 -16.36 -2.14 -20.42
CA PHE A 11 -14.95 -1.69 -20.45
C PHE A 11 -14.71 -0.37 -19.72
N GLN A 12 -15.72 0.51 -19.62
CA GLN A 12 -15.61 1.82 -18.95
C GLN A 12 -15.96 1.76 -17.45
N LEU A 13 -16.67 0.72 -17.01
CA LEU A 13 -17.05 0.51 -15.60
C LEU A 13 -15.91 -0.02 -14.71
N ASP A 14 -14.71 -0.26 -15.26
CA ASP A 14 -13.48 -0.43 -14.47
C ASP A 14 -12.81 0.90 -14.08
N SER A 15 -13.44 2.05 -14.35
CA SER A 15 -12.96 3.36 -13.84
C SER A 15 -13.07 3.49 -12.31
N SER A 16 -13.71 2.56 -11.61
CA SER A 16 -13.57 2.39 -10.16
C SER A 16 -12.22 1.76 -9.75
N PHE A 17 -11.51 1.15 -10.70
CA PHE A 17 -10.15 0.61 -10.57
C PHE A 17 -9.06 1.63 -10.89
N ALA A 18 -9.42 2.90 -11.12
CA ALA A 18 -8.54 4.01 -10.73
C ALA A 18 -8.48 4.05 -9.19
N LYS A 19 -7.90 2.99 -8.61
CA LYS A 19 -7.63 2.75 -7.21
C LYS A 19 -7.14 4.06 -6.63
N ARG A 20 -7.98 4.73 -5.83
CA ARG A 20 -7.69 6.03 -5.21
C ARG A 20 -6.27 6.02 -4.68
N ASN A 21 -5.33 6.59 -5.44
CA ASN A 21 -3.93 6.66 -5.08
C ASN A 21 -3.80 7.84 -4.10
N ARG A 22 -4.48 7.73 -2.95
CA ARG A 22 -4.32 8.70 -1.87
C ARG A 22 -2.88 8.55 -1.41
N ALA A 23 -2.08 9.60 -1.61
CA ALA A 23 -0.74 9.69 -1.06
C ALA A 23 -0.84 9.42 0.45
N CYS A 24 -0.37 8.26 0.87
CA CYS A 24 -0.40 7.86 2.27
C CYS A 24 0.77 8.50 3.00
N THR A 25 0.49 9.07 4.17
CA THR A 25 1.48 9.67 5.04
C THR A 25 1.49 8.99 6.40
N THR A 26 2.62 9.11 7.07
CA THR A 26 2.75 8.77 8.48
C THR A 26 1.91 9.74 9.34
N ALA A 27 1.74 9.41 10.61
CA ALA A 27 1.09 10.29 11.60
C ALA A 27 1.76 11.69 11.63
N LEU A 28 3.07 11.73 11.40
CA LEU A 28 3.88 12.95 11.32
C LEU A 28 3.82 13.67 9.96
N GLY A 29 3.01 13.19 9.00
CA GLY A 29 2.86 13.82 7.69
C GLY A 29 3.95 13.47 6.67
N ILE A 30 4.88 12.57 7.00
CA ILE A 30 5.93 12.12 6.07
C ILE A 30 5.32 11.15 5.06
N ARG A 31 5.62 11.30 3.77
CA ARG A 31 5.11 10.40 2.73
C ARG A 31 5.70 8.99 2.89
N CYS A 32 4.83 7.99 2.82
CA CYS A 32 5.24 6.60 2.73
C CYS A 32 5.82 6.30 1.34
N ILE A 33 6.79 5.39 1.28
CA ILE A 33 7.34 4.88 0.02
C ILE A 33 6.70 3.52 -0.28
N PHE A 34 6.03 3.42 -1.43
CA PHE A 34 5.47 2.18 -1.95
C PHE A 34 5.85 2.00 -3.42
N PRO A 35 5.95 0.76 -3.91
CA PRO A 35 6.01 -0.48 -3.12
C PRO A 35 7.34 -0.59 -2.37
N PHE A 36 7.40 -1.43 -1.34
CA PHE A 36 8.66 -1.76 -0.65
C PHE A 36 8.76 -3.25 -0.35
N ILE A 37 9.99 -3.74 -0.18
CA ILE A 37 10.27 -5.10 0.23
C ILE A 37 10.67 -5.11 1.71
N TYR A 38 10.05 -5.98 2.50
CA TYR A 38 10.43 -6.23 3.89
C TYR A 38 10.37 -7.72 4.19
N LYS A 39 11.46 -8.29 4.71
CA LYS A 39 11.62 -9.74 4.96
C LYS A 39 11.22 -10.59 3.73
N GLY A 40 11.70 -10.19 2.55
CA GLY A 40 11.44 -10.89 1.28
C GLY A 40 10.03 -10.69 0.69
N GLN A 41 9.11 -10.06 1.41
CA GLN A 41 7.75 -9.83 0.93
C GLN A 41 7.57 -8.41 0.40
N ARG A 42 6.90 -8.29 -0.75
CA ARG A 42 6.52 -7.00 -1.34
C ARG A 42 5.22 -6.49 -0.70
N TYR A 43 5.24 -5.22 -0.28
CA TYR A 43 4.10 -4.50 0.29
C TYR A 43 3.77 -3.29 -0.57
N SER A 44 2.50 -3.15 -0.93
CA SER A 44 1.99 -1.99 -1.70
C SER A 44 1.10 -1.07 -0.87
N SER A 45 1.04 -1.30 0.45
CA SER A 45 0.30 -0.50 1.41
C SER A 45 0.87 -0.73 2.81
N CYS A 46 0.33 -0.06 3.83
CA CYS A 46 0.87 -0.19 5.18
C CYS A 46 0.74 -1.63 5.70
N THR A 47 1.74 -2.08 6.44
CA THR A 47 1.81 -3.40 7.06
C THR A 47 1.92 -3.27 8.58
N ASN A 48 1.44 -4.25 9.33
CA ASN A 48 1.64 -4.34 10.79
C ASN A 48 2.62 -5.47 11.17
N VAL A 49 3.31 -6.06 10.20
CA VAL A 49 4.33 -7.09 10.46
C VAL A 49 5.38 -6.55 11.41
N ASP A 50 5.73 -7.35 12.43
CA ASP A 50 6.66 -7.02 13.52
C ASP A 50 6.28 -5.79 14.38
N SER A 51 5.06 -5.31 14.26
CA SER A 51 4.54 -4.23 15.09
C SER A 51 4.00 -4.76 16.42
N ARG A 52 4.71 -4.50 17.53
CA ARG A 52 4.32 -4.97 18.88
C ARG A 52 2.93 -4.51 19.33
N ASN A 53 2.46 -3.37 18.86
CA ASN A 53 1.15 -2.79 19.20
C ASN A 53 0.13 -2.94 18.05
N GLY A 54 0.44 -3.74 17.03
CA GLY A 54 -0.43 -3.93 15.87
C GLY A 54 -0.59 -2.68 14.99
N ARG A 55 0.14 -1.58 15.24
CA ARG A 55 0.04 -0.37 14.43
C ARG A 55 0.65 -0.61 13.06
N PHE A 56 -0.09 -0.21 12.04
CA PHE A 56 0.37 -0.24 10.66
C PHE A 56 1.45 0.82 10.44
N TRP A 57 2.51 0.44 9.73
CA TRP A 57 3.66 1.27 9.42
C TRP A 57 4.00 1.19 7.93
N CYS A 58 4.80 2.16 7.50
CA CYS A 58 5.39 2.23 6.18
C CYS A 58 6.83 2.79 6.29
N PRO A 59 7.72 2.46 5.34
CA PRO A 59 9.03 3.07 5.27
C PRO A 59 8.94 4.51 4.74
N ILE A 60 9.85 5.35 5.21
CA ILE A 60 10.10 6.70 4.69
C ILE A 60 11.46 6.81 3.98
N PHE A 61 12.22 5.71 3.98
CA PHE A 61 13.46 5.52 3.23
C PHE A 61 13.60 4.05 2.84
N LEU A 62 14.13 3.80 1.65
CA LEU A 62 14.49 2.47 1.15
C LEU A 62 15.93 2.49 0.67
N ASN A 63 16.58 1.33 0.64
CA ASN A 63 17.84 1.19 -0.07
C ASN A 63 17.63 1.30 -1.61
N ARG A 64 18.72 1.19 -2.37
CA ARG A 64 18.68 1.29 -3.85
C ARG A 64 17.80 0.23 -4.52
N ASP A 65 17.60 -0.91 -3.86
CA ASP A 65 16.83 -2.05 -4.37
C ASP A 65 15.34 -1.99 -3.95
N GLY A 66 14.90 -0.91 -3.29
CA GLY A 66 13.53 -0.78 -2.79
C GLY A 66 13.25 -1.67 -1.55
N VAL A 67 14.29 -2.11 -0.85
CA VAL A 67 14.22 -2.91 0.37
C VAL A 67 14.28 -1.99 1.59
N PHE A 68 13.39 -2.21 2.55
CA PHE A 68 13.47 -1.59 3.86
C PHE A 68 14.52 -2.35 4.70
N PRO A 69 15.64 -1.71 5.08
CA PRO A 69 16.72 -2.40 5.79
C PRO A 69 16.27 -2.89 7.16
N GLU A 70 16.70 -4.09 7.54
CA GLU A 70 16.43 -4.60 8.89
C GLU A 70 17.02 -3.66 9.96
N ARG A 71 16.29 -3.49 11.06
CA ARG A 71 16.65 -2.58 12.17
C ARG A 71 16.76 -1.09 11.79
N SER A 72 16.27 -0.70 10.61
CA SER A 72 16.15 0.71 10.22
C SER A 72 15.11 1.44 11.08
N LEU A 73 15.42 2.69 11.46
CA LEU A 73 14.49 3.61 12.12
C LEU A 73 13.71 4.50 11.13
N ASN A 74 13.96 4.35 9.83
CA ASN A 74 13.34 5.16 8.79
C ASN A 74 11.95 4.64 8.41
N PHE A 75 11.06 4.55 9.40
CA PHE A 75 9.66 4.20 9.23
C PHE A 75 8.77 5.15 10.02
N GLY A 76 7.47 5.12 9.73
CA GLY A 76 6.49 5.78 10.56
C GLY A 76 5.15 5.08 10.57
N TYR A 77 4.37 5.33 11.62
CA TYR A 77 3.02 4.79 11.72
C TYR A 77 2.09 5.46 10.73
N CYS A 78 1.38 4.67 9.95
CA CYS A 78 0.44 5.18 8.96
C CYS A 78 -0.76 5.87 9.59
N ARG A 79 -1.28 6.90 8.92
CA ARG A 79 -2.59 7.46 9.23
C ARG A 79 -3.71 6.45 8.93
N ARG A 80 -4.89 6.66 9.54
CA ARG A 80 -6.04 5.75 9.41
C ARG A 80 -6.64 5.70 8.00
N ASN A 81 -6.41 6.74 7.19
CA ASN A 81 -6.89 6.84 5.81
C ASN A 81 -6.01 6.11 4.78
N CYS A 82 -4.89 5.53 5.20
CA CYS A 82 -4.04 4.71 4.34
C CYS A 82 -4.65 3.33 4.12
N LEU A 83 -4.44 2.78 2.92
CA LEU A 83 -4.70 1.38 2.65
C LEU A 83 -3.80 0.51 3.54
N ARG A 84 -4.34 -0.63 4.00
CA ARG A 84 -3.70 -1.57 4.90
C ARG A 84 -3.78 -2.95 4.29
N GLN A 85 -2.66 -3.65 4.19
CA GLN A 85 -2.63 -5.03 3.72
C GLN A 85 -2.52 -5.93 4.94
N LYS A 86 -3.55 -6.76 5.16
CA LYS A 86 -3.41 -7.99 5.95
C LYS A 86 -2.70 -9.03 5.08
N ARG A 87 -1.96 -9.98 5.66
CA ARG A 87 -1.23 -11.00 4.86
C ARG A 87 -2.19 -11.71 3.89
N PRO A 88 -1.72 -12.10 2.68
CA PRO A 88 -2.48 -12.96 1.76
C PRO A 88 -2.88 -14.33 2.36
N ASP A 89 -2.26 -14.73 3.47
CA ASP A 89 -2.51 -15.96 4.24
C ASP A 89 -3.52 -15.74 5.41
N GLN A 90 -4.35 -14.70 5.33
CA GLN A 90 -5.42 -14.43 6.31
C GLN A 90 -6.80 -14.32 5.65
N SER A 91 -7.03 -15.14 4.62
CA SER A 91 -8.35 -15.40 4.03
C SER A 91 -8.99 -16.62 4.67
#